data_AF-M6ZL99-F1
#
_entry.id   AF-M6ZL99-F1
#
_cell.length_a   1.000
_cell.length_b   1.000
_cell.length_c   1.000
_cell.angle_alpha   90.00
_cell.angle_beta   90.00
_cell.angle_gamma   90.00
#
_symmetry.space_group_name_H-M   'P 1'
#
loop_
_entity.id
_entity.type
_entity.pdbx_description
1 polymer ?
#
loop_
_entity_poly.entity_id
_entity_poly.type
_entity_poly.pdbx_seq_one_letter_code
_entity_poly.pdbx_strand_id
1 'polypeptide(L)'
;MIRSKSLIVFSLILIAVASRYLPHPANFTPILAISLFAGAHFASKRLSLFLPVCALLISDLLIGFHDQMIPVYGISLLLVVAGWRLRISSSVSKIALWSLSGSVLFFLVTNFYVWLAGYYSYDLNGLVQCFIMAVPFFKILF
;
A
#
# COMPACT_ATOMS: atom_id res chain seq x y z
N MET A 1 16.59 -17.05 -18.45
CA MET A 1 15.43 -17.06 -17.52
C MET A 1 15.25 -15.79 -16.67
N ILE A 2 16.22 -14.85 -16.61
CA ILE A 2 16.13 -13.62 -15.78
C ILE A 2 15.25 -12.52 -16.43
N ARG A 3 15.22 -12.44 -17.77
CA ARG A 3 14.54 -11.37 -18.53
C ARG A 3 13.06 -11.16 -18.20
N SER A 4 12.25 -12.23 -18.09
CA SER A 4 10.79 -12.09 -17.91
C SER A 4 10.41 -11.57 -16.53
N LYS A 5 11.11 -11.98 -15.48
CA LYS A 5 10.85 -11.54 -14.10
C LYS A 5 11.24 -10.08 -13.90
N SER A 6 12.40 -9.67 -14.43
CA SER A 6 12.85 -8.28 -14.39
C SER A 6 11.90 -7.35 -15.16
N LEU A 7 11.34 -7.81 -16.29
CA LEU A 7 10.31 -7.07 -17.02
C LEU A 7 9.03 -6.87 -16.19
N ILE A 8 8.53 -7.92 -15.53
CA ILE A 8 7.33 -7.81 -14.67
C ILE A 8 7.57 -6.81 -13.53
N VAL A 9 8.70 -6.92 -12.83
CA VAL A 9 9.08 -5.99 -11.75
C VAL A 9 9.09 -4.56 -12.26
N PHE A 10 9.78 -4.33 -13.38
CA PHE A 10 9.92 -3.00 -13.97
C PHE A 10 8.56 -2.43 -14.40
N SER A 11 7.72 -3.22 -15.06
CA SER A 11 6.37 -2.80 -15.45
C SER A 11 5.50 -2.46 -14.25
N LEU A 12 5.55 -3.26 -13.17
CA LEU A 12 4.79 -2.98 -11.94
C LEU A 12 5.25 -1.70 -11.25
N ILE A 13 6.56 -1.43 -11.23
CA ILE A 13 7.11 -0.16 -10.72
C ILE A 13 6.59 1.01 -11.56
N LEU A 14 6.65 0.91 -12.90
CA LEU A 14 6.16 1.96 -13.78
C LEU A 14 4.66 2.23 -13.59
N ILE A 15 3.84 1.18 -13.50
CA ILE A 15 2.40 1.30 -13.26
C ILE A 15 2.15 2.00 -11.91
N ALA A 16 2.83 1.59 -10.85
CA ALA A 16 2.70 2.20 -9.53
C ALA A 16 3.08 3.68 -9.56
N VAL A 17 4.23 4.03 -10.14
CA VAL A 17 4.70 5.42 -10.24
C VAL A 17 3.74 6.26 -11.08
N ALA A 18 3.36 5.79 -12.27
CA ALA A 18 2.45 6.51 -13.15
C ALA A 18 1.08 6.73 -12.50
N SER A 19 0.54 5.71 -11.84
CA SER A 19 -0.75 5.81 -11.14
C SER A 19 -0.73 6.81 -9.99
N ARG A 20 0.42 7.07 -9.37
CA ARG A 20 0.59 8.07 -8.30
C ARG A 20 0.85 9.48 -8.83
N TYR A 21 1.38 9.59 -10.06
CA TYR A 21 1.71 10.87 -10.67
C TYR A 21 0.51 11.48 -11.43
N LEU A 22 -0.30 10.66 -12.07
CA LEU A 22 -1.50 11.11 -12.78
C LEU A 22 -2.59 11.56 -11.81
N PRO A 23 -3.51 12.45 -12.19
CA PRO A 23 -4.63 12.83 -11.34
C PRO A 23 -5.46 11.61 -10.95
N HIS A 24 -5.47 11.30 -9.65
CA HIS A 24 -6.21 10.18 -9.08
C HIS A 24 -6.84 10.62 -7.75
N PRO A 25 -7.95 9.99 -7.31
CA PRO A 25 -8.48 10.20 -5.98
C PRO A 25 -7.47 9.80 -4.90
N ALA A 26 -7.48 10.48 -3.75
CA ALA A 26 -6.59 10.12 -2.64
C ALA A 26 -6.75 8.64 -2.25
N ASN A 27 -5.62 7.97 -1.98
CA ASN A 27 -5.51 6.54 -1.69
C ASN A 27 -5.93 5.56 -2.81
N PHE A 28 -6.35 6.04 -3.99
CA PHE A 28 -6.66 5.20 -5.15
C PHE A 28 -5.39 4.84 -5.95
N THR A 29 -4.52 4.02 -5.36
CA THR A 29 -3.28 3.60 -6.02
C THR A 29 -3.09 2.08 -5.89
N PRO A 30 -2.48 1.41 -6.88
CA PRO A 30 -2.35 -0.05 -6.89
C PRO A 30 -1.26 -0.57 -5.93
N ILE A 31 -0.59 0.30 -5.16
CA ILE A 31 0.61 -0.07 -4.41
C ILE A 31 0.37 -1.16 -3.36
N LEU A 32 -0.80 -1.17 -2.72
CA LEU A 32 -1.16 -2.18 -1.72
C LEU A 32 -1.38 -3.55 -2.37
N ALA A 33 -2.10 -3.58 -3.49
CA ALA A 33 -2.31 -4.79 -4.28
C ALA A 33 -0.99 -5.33 -4.85
N ILE A 34 -0.15 -4.44 -5.38
CA ILE A 34 1.18 -4.77 -5.88
C ILE A 34 2.07 -5.34 -4.75
N SER A 35 2.00 -4.79 -3.54
CA SER A 35 2.75 -5.26 -2.39
C SER A 35 2.36 -6.69 -1.99
N LEU A 36 1.05 -6.94 -1.86
CA LEU A 36 0.53 -8.28 -1.56
C LEU A 36 0.87 -9.29 -2.67
N PHE A 37 0.72 -8.87 -3.93
CA PHE A 37 1.05 -9.68 -5.11
C PHE A 37 2.55 -10.05 -5.15
N ALA A 38 3.43 -9.07 -4.93
CA ALA A 38 4.87 -9.28 -4.92
C ALA A 38 5.27 -10.30 -3.84
N GLY A 39 4.67 -10.23 -2.65
CA GLY A 39 4.87 -11.23 -1.60
C GLY A 39 4.40 -12.63 -1.99
N ALA A 40 3.23 -12.74 -2.64
CA ALA A 40 2.65 -14.03 -2.99
C ALA A 40 3.35 -14.75 -4.17
N HIS A 41 3.92 -13.98 -5.13
CA HIS A 41 4.38 -14.55 -6.40
C HIS A 41 5.90 -14.56 -6.58
N PHE A 42 6.65 -13.69 -5.89
CA PHE A 42 8.08 -13.62 -6.10
C PHE A 42 8.80 -14.64 -5.22
N ALA A 43 9.55 -15.55 -5.87
CA ALA A 43 10.37 -16.53 -5.15
C ALA A 43 11.45 -15.88 -4.26
N SER A 44 11.95 -14.70 -4.65
CA SER A 44 12.95 -13.96 -3.86
C SER A 44 12.25 -12.96 -2.94
N LYS A 45 12.32 -13.23 -1.63
CA LYS A 45 11.84 -12.31 -0.58
C LYS A 45 12.49 -10.93 -0.64
N ARG A 46 13.75 -10.84 -1.09
CA ARG A 46 14.44 -9.56 -1.26
C ARG A 46 13.82 -8.75 -2.40
N LEU A 47 13.54 -9.40 -3.54
CA LEU A 47 12.89 -8.73 -4.67
C LEU A 47 11.45 -8.32 -4.35
N SER A 48 10.71 -9.13 -3.57
CA SER A 48 9.33 -8.79 -3.21
C SER A 48 9.26 -7.55 -2.33
N LEU A 49 10.24 -7.32 -1.44
CA LEU A 49 10.31 -6.13 -0.59
C LEU A 49 10.84 -4.92 -1.37
N PHE A 50 11.82 -5.15 -2.24
CA PHE A 50 12.43 -4.10 -3.06
C PHE A 50 11.42 -3.41 -3.98
N LEU A 51 10.51 -4.18 -4.56
CA LEU A 51 9.55 -3.69 -5.56
C LEU A 51 8.68 -2.53 -5.04
N PRO A 52 7.90 -2.64 -3.94
CA PRO A 52 7.09 -1.53 -3.46
C PRO A 52 7.94 -0.38 -2.91
N VAL A 53 9.07 -0.65 -2.26
CA VAL A 53 9.96 0.42 -1.75
C VAL A 53 10.48 1.28 -2.89
N CYS A 54 10.91 0.69 -4.00
CA CYS A 54 11.39 1.45 -5.15
C CYS A 54 10.27 2.21 -5.84
N ALA A 55 9.10 1.58 -6.01
CA ALA A 55 7.95 2.25 -6.59
C ALA A 55 7.55 3.48 -5.77
N LEU A 56 7.44 3.34 -4.44
CA LEU A 56 7.14 4.43 -3.53
C LEU A 56 8.21 5.52 -3.60
N LEU A 57 9.49 5.16 -3.45
CA LEU A 57 10.59 6.13 -3.42
C LEU A 57 10.68 6.94 -4.72
N ILE A 58 10.58 6.28 -5.87
CA ILE A 58 10.60 6.96 -7.16
C ILE A 58 9.40 7.91 -7.27
N SER A 59 8.20 7.46 -6.88
CA SER A 59 7.03 8.35 -6.93
C SER A 59 7.13 9.53 -5.97
N ASP A 60 7.68 9.36 -4.77
CA ASP A 60 7.80 10.44 -3.78
C ASP A 60 8.92 11.41 -4.15
N LEU A 61 9.96 10.97 -4.88
CA LEU A 61 10.95 11.87 -5.48
C LEU A 61 10.36 12.78 -6.56
N LEU A 62 9.28 12.34 -7.24
CA LEU A 62 8.59 13.13 -8.26
C LEU A 62 7.52 14.05 -7.67
N ILE A 63 6.78 13.56 -6.67
CA ILE A 63 5.64 14.28 -6.05
C ILE A 63 6.13 15.24 -4.94
N GLY A 64 7.21 14.88 -4.26
CA GLY A 64 7.70 15.54 -3.04
C GLY A 64 7.47 14.68 -1.79
N PHE A 65 8.37 14.83 -0.81
CA PHE A 65 8.28 14.12 0.46
C PHE A 65 7.18 14.70 1.36
N HIS A 66 6.46 13.81 2.05
CA HIS A 66 5.30 14.16 2.86
C HIS A 66 5.15 13.24 4.09
N ASP A 67 4.42 13.69 5.10
CA ASP A 67 4.37 13.05 6.42
C ASP A 67 3.81 11.61 6.37
N GLN A 68 2.87 11.34 5.47
CA GLN A 68 2.28 10.00 5.34
C GLN A 68 3.21 8.94 4.71
N MET A 69 4.46 9.27 4.33
CA MET A 69 5.38 8.29 3.76
C MET A 69 5.62 7.11 4.72
N ILE A 70 5.91 7.38 5.99
CA ILE A 70 6.25 6.33 6.97
C ILE A 70 5.16 5.24 7.09
N PRO A 71 3.88 5.58 7.38
CA PRO A 71 2.84 4.57 7.47
C PRO A 71 2.59 3.84 6.14
N VAL A 72 2.70 4.53 5.00
CA VAL A 72 2.48 3.93 3.67
C VAL A 72 3.59 2.94 3.29
N TYR A 73 4.85 3.22 3.63
CA TYR A 73 5.96 2.29 3.41
C TYR A 73 5.84 1.08 4.34
N GLY A 74 5.57 1.35 5.61
CA GLY A 74 5.43 0.30 6.63
C GLY A 74 4.33 -0.69 6.27
N ILE A 75 3.14 -0.20 5.94
CA ILE A 75 2.02 -1.07 5.57
C ILE A 75 2.27 -1.82 4.24
N SER A 76 2.90 -1.18 3.26
CA SER A 76 3.26 -1.85 2.00
C SER A 76 4.20 -3.02 2.25
N LEU A 77 5.23 -2.83 3.09
CA LEU A 77 6.13 -3.91 3.50
C LEU A 77 5.41 -5.00 4.30
N LEU A 78 4.51 -4.64 5.21
CA LEU A 78 3.69 -5.61 5.94
C LEU A 78 2.83 -6.45 5.00
N LEU A 79 2.26 -5.86 3.95
CA LEU A 79 1.49 -6.59 2.95
C LEU A 79 2.36 -7.52 2.10
N VAL A 80 3.61 -7.15 1.80
CA VAL A 80 4.57 -8.09 1.19
C VAL A 80 4.79 -9.30 2.10
N VAL A 81 5.04 -9.06 3.39
CA VAL A 81 5.29 -10.14 4.36
C VAL A 81 4.05 -11.02 4.55
N ALA A 82 2.87 -10.43 4.60
CA ALA A 82 1.59 -11.15 4.58
C ALA A 82 1.46 -11.99 3.32
N GLY A 83 1.83 -11.43 2.17
CA GLY A 83 1.88 -12.08 0.86
C GLY A 83 2.72 -13.35 0.84
N TRP A 84 3.84 -13.42 1.59
CA TRP A 84 4.66 -14.65 1.66
C TRP A 84 3.91 -15.87 2.19
N ARG A 85 2.81 -15.67 2.91
CA ARG A 85 1.95 -16.76 3.41
C ARG A 85 0.85 -17.14 2.42
N LEU A 86 0.57 -16.32 1.41
CA LEU A 86 -0.30 -16.71 0.30
C LEU A 86 0.44 -17.69 -0.60
N ARG A 87 -0.19 -18.84 -0.84
CA ARG A 87 0.29 -19.77 -1.86
C ARG A 87 -0.24 -19.34 -3.23
N ILE A 88 0.51 -19.64 -4.29
CA ILE A 88 0.09 -19.43 -5.69
C ILE A 88 -1.23 -20.14 -5.98
N SER A 89 -1.51 -21.27 -5.31
CA SER A 89 -2.76 -22.04 -5.44
C SER A 89 -3.91 -21.54 -4.54
N SER A 90 -3.85 -20.30 -4.06
CA SER A 90 -4.89 -19.77 -3.17
C SER A 90 -6.19 -19.55 -3.95
N SER A 91 -7.32 -19.90 -3.35
CA SER A 91 -8.64 -19.60 -3.93
C SER A 91 -8.86 -18.09 -4.05
N VAL A 92 -9.69 -17.69 -5.01
CA VAL A 92 -10.09 -16.28 -5.21
C VAL A 92 -10.61 -15.67 -3.90
N SER A 93 -11.41 -16.42 -3.12
CA SER A 93 -11.92 -15.98 -1.83
C SER A 93 -10.82 -15.66 -0.82
N LYS A 94 -9.74 -16.46 -0.79
CA LYS A 94 -8.60 -16.20 0.10
C LYS A 94 -7.86 -14.94 -0.33
N ILE A 95 -7.63 -14.75 -1.63
CA ILE A 95 -7.00 -13.54 -2.17
C ILE A 95 -7.84 -12.30 -1.81
N ALA A 96 -9.16 -12.36 -2.05
CA ALA A 96 -10.08 -11.27 -1.72
C ALA A 96 -10.06 -10.94 -0.22
N LEU A 97 -10.04 -11.95 0.66
CA LEU A 97 -9.97 -11.73 2.10
C LEU A 97 -8.67 -11.03 2.53
N TRP A 98 -7.52 -11.44 1.98
CA TRP A 98 -6.24 -10.80 2.28
C TRP A 98 -6.17 -9.36 1.75
N SER A 99 -6.69 -9.12 0.55
CA SER A 99 -6.77 -7.76 -0.02
C SER A 99 -7.67 -6.86 0.83
N LEU A 100 -8.88 -7.31 1.17
CA LEU A 100 -9.83 -6.57 2.01
C LEU A 100 -9.23 -6.26 3.38
N SER A 101 -8.60 -7.27 4.01
CA SER A 101 -7.93 -7.11 5.30
C SER A 101 -6.78 -6.10 5.22
N GLY A 102 -6.03 -6.11 4.10
CA GLY A 102 -4.96 -5.15 3.85
C GLY A 102 -5.47 -3.73 3.71
N SER A 103 -6.56 -3.51 2.97
CA SER A 103 -7.21 -2.19 2.85
C SER A 103 -7.74 -1.69 4.19
N VAL A 104 -8.39 -2.55 4.99
CA VAL A 104 -8.83 -2.19 6.36
C VAL A 104 -7.65 -1.79 7.22
N LEU A 105 -6.56 -2.58 7.21
CA LEU A 105 -5.38 -2.28 8.00
C LEU A 105 -4.71 -0.97 7.55
N PHE A 106 -4.60 -0.75 6.24
CA PHE A 106 -4.09 0.51 5.69
C PHE A 106 -4.90 1.70 6.18
N PHE A 107 -6.23 1.62 6.07
CA PHE A 107 -7.14 2.67 6.52
C PHE A 107 -6.95 2.98 8.00
N LEU A 108 -6.91 1.96 8.86
CA LEU A 108 -6.72 2.15 10.29
C LEU A 108 -5.36 2.79 10.61
N VAL A 109 -4.27 2.26 10.05
CA VAL A 109 -2.90 2.71 10.37
C VAL A 109 -2.63 4.11 9.86
N THR A 110 -3.01 4.43 8.62
CA THR A 110 -2.73 5.74 8.02
C THR A 110 -3.51 6.86 8.70
N ASN A 111 -4.78 6.63 9.06
CA ASN A 111 -5.59 7.64 9.75
C ASN A 111 -5.22 7.75 11.23
N PHE A 112 -4.85 6.65 11.88
CA PHE A 112 -4.27 6.75 13.21
C PHE A 112 -2.96 7.55 13.21
N TYR A 113 -2.12 7.38 12.18
CA TYR A 113 -0.93 8.21 12.00
C TYR A 113 -1.28 9.70 11.80
N VAL A 114 -2.32 10.04 11.02
CA VAL A 114 -2.78 11.43 10.87
C VAL A 114 -3.18 12.02 12.22
N TRP A 115 -3.92 11.26 13.05
CA TRP A 115 -4.23 11.71 14.40
C TRP A 115 -2.96 11.95 15.22
N LEU A 116 -2.01 11.00 15.23
CA LEU A 116 -0.73 11.13 15.93
C LEU A 116 0.12 12.33 15.44
N ALA A 117 0.07 12.63 14.14
CA ALA A 117 0.79 13.74 13.53
C ALA A 117 0.23 15.12 13.93
N GLY A 118 -0.83 15.18 14.75
CA GLY A 118 -1.32 16.41 15.37
C GLY A 118 -2.31 17.20 14.52
N TYR A 119 -2.88 16.58 13.48
CA TYR A 119 -3.93 17.20 12.66
C TYR A 119 -5.27 17.35 13.39
N TYR A 120 -5.45 16.65 14.51
CA TYR A 120 -6.64 16.66 15.35
C TYR A 120 -6.24 16.74 16.83
N SER A 121 -7.18 17.08 17.71
CA SER A 121 -6.93 17.11 19.16
C SER A 121 -6.49 15.74 19.70
N TYR A 122 -5.52 15.73 20.62
CA TYR A 122 -5.02 14.51 21.27
C TYR A 122 -5.97 14.01 22.39
N ASP A 123 -7.23 13.83 22.04
CA ASP A 123 -8.27 13.24 22.87
C ASP A 123 -9.12 12.27 22.05
N LEU A 124 -10.02 11.55 22.73
CA LEU A 124 -10.91 10.59 22.07
C LEU A 124 -11.83 11.26 21.04
N ASN A 125 -12.20 12.52 21.26
CA ASN A 125 -13.04 13.26 20.32
C ASN A 125 -12.28 13.51 19.01
N GLY A 126 -11.05 14.03 19.09
CA GLY A 126 -10.19 14.24 17.93
C GLY A 126 -9.90 12.95 17.16
N LEU A 127 -9.71 11.83 17.87
CA LEU A 127 -9.55 10.52 17.23
C LEU A 127 -10.81 10.11 16.45
N VAL A 128 -11.98 10.22 17.07
CA VAL A 128 -13.26 9.91 16.42
C VAL A 128 -13.50 10.80 15.21
N GLN A 129 -13.25 12.11 15.33
CA GLN A 129 -13.38 13.07 14.22
C GLN A 129 -12.43 12.71 13.07
N CYS A 130 -11.17 12.37 13.36
CA CYS A 130 -10.21 11.92 12.36
C CYS A 130 -10.76 10.73 11.55
N PHE A 131 -11.34 9.73 12.23
CA PHE A 131 -11.88 8.56 11.56
C PHE A 131 -13.18 8.83 10.80
N ILE A 132 -14.06 9.70 11.30
CA ILE A 132 -15.27 10.13 10.59
C ILE A 132 -14.89 10.80 9.26
N MET A 133 -13.93 11.72 9.32
CA MET A 133 -13.43 12.42 8.13
C MET A 133 -12.68 11.49 7.16
N ALA A 134 -12.17 10.36 7.66
CA ALA A 134 -11.51 9.36 6.85
C ALA A 134 -12.48 8.48 6.04
N VAL A 135 -13.73 8.26 6.50
CA VAL A 135 -14.69 7.32 5.88
C VAL A 135 -14.86 7.50 4.36
N PRO A 136 -14.94 8.72 3.78
CA PRO A 136 -15.06 8.90 2.34
C PRO A 136 -13.89 8.28 1.55
N PHE A 137 -12.68 8.30 2.11
CA PHE A 137 -11.48 7.73 1.48
C PHE A 137 -11.46 6.20 1.53
N PHE A 138 -12.17 5.59 2.50
CA PHE A 138 -12.28 4.15 2.59
C PHE A 138 -13.10 3.55 1.43
N LYS A 139 -14.13 4.27 0.96
CA LYS A 139 -14.96 3.83 -0.17
C LYS A 139 -14.17 3.71 -1.48
N ILE A 140 -13.11 4.50 -1.59
CA ILE A 140 -12.21 4.55 -2.75
C ILE A 140 -11.10 3.49 -2.63
N LEU A 141 -10.92 2.88 -1.45
CA LEU A 141 -9.85 1.92 -1.18
C LEU A 141 -10.15 0.48 -1.70
N PHE A 142 -11.27 0.30 -2.40
CA PHE A 142 -11.76 -0.98 -2.95
C PHE A 142 -11.93 -0.94 -4.46
#